data_AF-A0A8T4J4Y0-F1
#
_entry.id   AF-A0A8T4J4Y0-F1
#
_cell.length_a   1.000
_cell.length_b   1.000
_cell.length_c   1.000
_cell.angle_alpha   90.00
_cell.angle_beta   90.00
_cell.angle_gamma   90.00
#
_symmetry.space_group_name_H-M   'P 1'
#
loop_
_entity.id
_entity.type
_entity.pdbx_description
1 polymer ?
#
loop_
_entity_poly.entity_id
_entity_poly.type
_entity_poly.pdbx_seq_one_letter_code
_entity_poly.pdbx_strand_id
1 'polypeptide(L)'
;QKEFGGLPHPTILAACALLGVDEVYAAGGAHAVAMFAYGTEDCAPVQLVTGPGNIYVAAAKRLLKGRIGIDSEAGPTEIAVLADDTADAAHVASDLISQAEHDVVAA
;
A
#
# COMPACT_ATOMS: atom_id res chain seq x y z
N GLN A 1 13.60 -3.68 -7.60
CA GLN A 1 13.32 -4.78 -8.56
C GLN A 1 14.46 -5.04 -9.56
N LYS A 2 15.24 -4.04 -10.03
CA LYS A 2 16.37 -4.28 -10.96
C LYS A 2 17.37 -5.33 -10.44
N GLU A 3 17.66 -5.30 -9.13
CA GLU A 3 18.54 -6.27 -8.46
C GLU A 3 17.99 -7.70 -8.42
N PHE A 4 16.69 -7.87 -8.69
CA PHE A 4 16.00 -9.16 -8.71
C PHE A 4 15.42 -9.46 -10.11
N GLY A 5 16.07 -8.96 -11.18
CA GLY A 5 15.67 -9.26 -12.55
C GLY A 5 14.29 -8.75 -12.94
N GLY A 6 13.77 -7.72 -12.25
CA GLY A 6 12.43 -7.19 -12.48
C GLY A 6 11.33 -7.84 -11.61
N LEU A 7 11.67 -8.89 -10.85
CA LEU A 7 10.71 -9.58 -9.98
C LEU A 7 10.58 -8.92 -8.59
N PRO A 8 9.49 -9.21 -7.85
CA PRO A 8 9.36 -8.82 -6.45
C PRO A 8 10.51 -9.37 -5.60
N HIS A 9 10.82 -8.66 -4.51
CA HIS A 9 11.87 -9.08 -3.57
C HIS A 9 11.55 -10.47 -2.98
N PRO A 10 12.53 -11.38 -2.81
CA PRO A 10 12.28 -12.73 -2.29
C PRO A 10 11.53 -12.77 -0.96
N THR A 11 11.80 -11.85 -0.04
CA THR A 11 11.07 -11.71 1.23
C THR A 11 9.58 -11.43 1.02
N ILE A 12 9.21 -10.65 0.00
CA ILE A 12 7.80 -10.41 -0.33
C ILE A 12 7.17 -11.70 -0.83
N LEU A 13 7.85 -12.44 -1.72
CA LEU A 13 7.38 -13.74 -2.21
C LEU A 13 7.23 -14.79 -1.09
N ALA A 14 8.17 -14.80 -0.14
CA ALA A 14 8.08 -15.65 1.04
C ALA A 14 6.87 -15.29 1.93
N ALA A 15 6.61 -14.00 2.14
CA ALA A 15 5.43 -13.54 2.86
C ALA A 15 4.14 -13.92 2.13
N CYS A 16 4.07 -13.75 0.82
CA CYS A 16 2.95 -14.20 -0.02
C CYS A 16 2.67 -15.70 0.17
N ALA A 17 3.73 -16.54 0.12
CA ALA A 17 3.60 -17.98 0.32
C ALA A 17 3.09 -18.34 1.73
N LEU A 18 3.60 -17.66 2.77
CA LEU A 18 3.15 -17.87 4.15
C LEU A 18 1.68 -17.47 4.38
N LEU A 19 1.20 -16.45 3.64
CA LEU A 19 -0.17 -15.96 3.72
C LEU A 19 -1.13 -16.67 2.77
N GLY A 20 -0.65 -17.64 1.97
CA GLY A 20 -1.46 -18.38 1.01
C GLY A 20 -1.94 -17.53 -0.17
N VAL A 21 -1.13 -16.59 -0.65
CA VAL A 21 -1.42 -15.83 -1.88
C VAL A 21 -1.29 -16.76 -3.09
N ASP A 22 -2.36 -16.88 -3.88
CA ASP A 22 -2.42 -17.79 -5.03
C ASP A 22 -1.60 -17.28 -6.23
N GLU A 23 -1.64 -15.98 -6.50
CA GLU A 23 -1.07 -15.37 -7.70
C GLU A 23 -0.29 -14.09 -7.38
N VAL A 24 0.90 -13.94 -7.97
CA VAL A 24 1.74 -12.75 -7.81
C VAL A 24 2.12 -12.20 -9.18
N TYR A 25 1.72 -10.94 -9.42
CA TYR A 25 1.99 -10.23 -10.66
C TYR A 25 3.08 -9.17 -10.44
N ALA A 26 4.12 -9.18 -11.28
CA ALA A 26 5.14 -8.14 -11.28
C ALA A 26 4.65 -6.86 -12.00
N ALA A 27 3.57 -6.26 -11.50
CA ALA A 27 2.94 -5.05 -12.03
C ALA A 27 2.65 -4.06 -10.88
N GLY A 28 2.59 -2.76 -11.17
CA GLY A 28 2.32 -1.74 -10.16
C GLY A 28 1.66 -0.48 -10.71
N GLY A 29 1.39 0.50 -9.85
CA GLY A 29 0.81 1.78 -10.28
C GLY A 29 -0.63 1.69 -10.81
N ALA A 30 -1.08 2.75 -11.49
CA ALA A 30 -2.47 2.86 -11.98
C ALA A 30 -2.85 1.75 -12.98
N HIS A 31 -1.91 1.29 -13.80
CA HIS A 31 -2.18 0.25 -14.80
C HIS A 31 -2.40 -1.12 -14.16
N ALA A 32 -1.74 -1.44 -13.04
CA ALA A 32 -2.04 -2.65 -12.28
C ALA A 32 -3.45 -2.62 -11.69
N VAL A 33 -3.91 -1.46 -11.19
CA VAL A 33 -5.30 -1.30 -10.71
C VAL A 33 -6.30 -1.53 -11.86
N ALA A 34 -6.01 -1.00 -13.05
CA ALA A 34 -6.84 -1.23 -14.24
C ALA A 34 -6.81 -2.70 -14.68
N MET A 35 -5.64 -3.35 -14.67
CA MET A 35 -5.49 -4.79 -14.94
C MET A 35 -6.41 -5.60 -14.03
N PHE A 36 -6.40 -5.34 -12.72
CA PHE A 36 -7.30 -6.01 -11.78
C PHE A 36 -8.78 -5.66 -12.00
N ALA A 37 -9.11 -4.43 -12.41
CA ALA A 37 -10.50 -4.03 -12.61
C ALA A 37 -11.14 -4.56 -13.91
N TYR A 38 -10.35 -4.77 -14.95
CA TYR A 38 -10.83 -5.19 -16.28
C TYR A 38 -10.47 -6.63 -16.62
N GLY A 39 -9.43 -7.17 -16.00
CA GLY A 39 -8.77 -8.40 -16.41
C GLY A 39 -7.90 -8.21 -17.66
N THR A 40 -7.05 -9.19 -17.92
CA THR A 40 -6.24 -9.36 -19.14
C THR A 40 -6.30 -10.84 -19.56
N GLU A 41 -5.55 -11.21 -20.60
CA GLU A 41 -5.42 -12.62 -21.01
C GLU A 41 -4.81 -13.49 -19.89
N ASP A 42 -3.90 -12.91 -19.09
CA ASP A 42 -3.16 -13.62 -18.03
C ASP A 42 -3.67 -13.30 -16.62
N CYS A 43 -4.62 -12.38 -16.44
CA CYS A 43 -5.11 -11.95 -15.12
C CYS A 43 -6.64 -11.83 -15.12
N ALA A 44 -7.31 -12.62 -14.29
CA ALA A 44 -8.76 -12.50 -14.13
C ALA A 44 -9.13 -11.18 -13.44
N PRO A 45 -10.27 -10.56 -13.79
CA PRO A 45 -10.75 -9.39 -13.07
C PRO A 45 -11.11 -9.75 -11.62
N VAL A 46 -10.88 -8.82 -10.70
CA VAL A 46 -11.15 -9.00 -9.26
C VAL A 46 -12.34 -8.15 -8.81
N GLN A 47 -12.95 -8.52 -7.68
CA GLN A 47 -14.04 -7.73 -7.09
C GLN A 47 -13.55 -6.57 -6.20
N LEU A 48 -12.34 -6.62 -5.65
CA LEU A 48 -11.81 -5.64 -4.70
C LEU A 48 -10.30 -5.44 -4.93
N VAL A 49 -9.86 -4.17 -4.95
CA VAL A 49 -8.45 -3.81 -4.88
C VAL A 49 -8.19 -3.10 -3.55
N THR A 50 -7.32 -3.68 -2.73
CA THR A 50 -6.91 -3.17 -1.42
C THR A 50 -5.43 -2.83 -1.40
N GLY A 51 -5.05 -1.98 -0.45
CA GLY A 51 -3.67 -1.60 -0.19
C GLY A 51 -3.40 -0.13 -0.52
N PRO A 52 -2.41 0.46 0.18
CA PRO A 52 -1.96 1.81 -0.08
C PRO A 52 -1.17 1.87 -1.40
N GLY A 53 -1.01 3.08 -1.92
CA GLY A 53 -0.16 3.33 -3.07
C GLY A 53 0.02 4.83 -3.28
N ASN A 54 0.87 5.20 -4.23
CA ASN A 54 1.06 6.61 -4.55
C ASN A 54 -0.22 7.25 -5.12
N ILE A 55 -0.16 8.57 -5.35
CA ILE A 55 -1.30 9.35 -5.87
C ILE A 55 -1.94 8.77 -7.14
N TYR A 56 -1.17 8.10 -8.01
CA TYR A 56 -1.68 7.50 -9.23
C TYR A 56 -2.49 6.24 -8.95
N VAL A 57 -2.06 5.41 -7.99
CA VAL A 57 -2.84 4.25 -7.52
C VAL A 57 -4.13 4.72 -6.84
N ALA A 58 -4.04 5.72 -5.96
CA ALA A 58 -5.20 6.30 -5.29
C ALA A 58 -6.21 6.88 -6.31
N ALA A 59 -5.73 7.65 -7.29
CA ALA A 59 -6.57 8.19 -8.36
C ALA A 59 -7.23 7.08 -9.20
N ALA A 60 -6.49 6.02 -9.55
CA ALA A 60 -7.04 4.89 -10.29
C ALA A 60 -8.12 4.14 -9.49
N LYS A 61 -7.88 3.87 -8.20
CA LYS A 61 -8.87 3.27 -7.29
C LYS A 61 -10.14 4.12 -7.23
N ARG A 62 -10.00 5.44 -7.07
CA ARG A 62 -11.13 6.38 -7.07
C ARG A 62 -11.91 6.37 -8.39
N LEU A 63 -11.22 6.40 -9.53
CA LEU A 63 -11.85 6.39 -10.85
C LEU A 63 -12.61 5.09 -11.14
N LEU A 64 -12.12 3.96 -10.60
CA LEU A 64 -12.70 2.63 -10.83
C LEU A 64 -13.68 2.20 -9.73
N LYS A 65 -13.92 3.06 -8.73
CA LYS A 65 -14.91 2.83 -7.68
C LYS A 65 -16.29 2.62 -8.29
N GLY A 66 -16.93 1.50 -7.94
CA GLY A 66 -18.24 1.11 -8.48
C GLY A 66 -18.15 0.07 -9.61
N ARG A 67 -17.00 -0.07 -10.28
CA ARG A 67 -16.67 -1.25 -11.08
C ARG A 67 -16.05 -2.33 -10.20
N ILE A 68 -15.09 -1.91 -9.38
CA ILE A 68 -14.49 -2.71 -8.32
C ILE A 68 -14.75 -2.06 -6.96
N GLY A 69 -14.74 -2.87 -5.92
CA GLY A 69 -14.59 -2.41 -4.55
C GLY A 69 -13.20 -1.79 -4.37
N ILE A 70 -13.14 -0.79 -3.50
CA ILE A 70 -11.90 -0.26 -2.95
C ILE A 70 -12.09 -0.15 -1.44
N ASP A 71 -11.03 -0.40 -0.68
CA ASP A 71 -11.00 -0.24 0.78
C ASP A 71 -11.07 1.25 1.18
N SER A 72 -10.10 2.04 0.75
CA SER A 72 -9.98 3.46 1.04
C SER A 72 -9.13 4.18 -0.01
N GLU A 73 -9.32 5.50 -0.09
CA GLU A 73 -8.36 6.41 -0.71
C GLU A 73 -7.27 6.69 0.34
N ALA A 74 -6.15 5.97 0.26
CA ALA A 74 -5.05 6.15 1.20
C ALA A 74 -4.44 7.55 1.01
N GLY A 75 -4.57 8.39 2.04
CA GLY A 75 -3.86 9.66 2.14
C GLY A 75 -2.44 9.48 2.68
N PRO A 76 -1.70 10.58 2.91
CA PRO A 76 -0.47 10.55 3.68
C PRO A 76 -0.72 9.89 5.03
N THR A 77 0.26 9.14 5.53
CA THR A 77 0.18 8.57 6.86
C THR A 77 0.28 9.70 7.90
N GLU A 78 -0.45 9.60 9.01
CA GLU A 78 -0.41 10.57 10.10
C GLU A 78 -0.42 9.90 11.48
N ILE A 79 0.13 10.58 12.50
CA ILE A 79 -0.07 10.19 13.90
C ILE A 79 -0.49 11.39 14.75
N ALA A 80 -1.28 11.13 15.80
CA ALA A 80 -1.63 12.14 16.81
C ALA A 80 -1.26 11.59 18.20
N VAL A 81 -0.32 12.25 18.87
CA VAL A 81 0.11 11.87 20.22
C VAL A 81 -0.57 12.78 21.25
N LEU A 82 -1.35 12.17 22.14
CA LEU A 82 -1.91 12.84 23.32
C LEU A 82 -1.06 12.49 24.54
N ALA A 83 -0.36 13.47 25.09
CA ALA A 83 0.54 13.30 26.23
C ALA A 83 0.22 14.34 27.32
N ASP A 84 0.14 13.88 28.56
CA ASP A 84 0.04 14.72 29.75
C ASP A 84 1.37 14.79 30.52
N ASP A 85 1.37 15.34 31.72
CA ASP A 85 2.56 15.52 32.56
C ASP A 85 3.16 14.20 33.09
N THR A 86 2.45 13.08 32.94
CA THR A 86 2.93 11.76 33.35
C THR A 86 3.64 11.00 32.23
N ALA A 87 3.58 11.51 30.99
CA ALA A 87 4.16 10.86 29.83
C ALA A 87 5.70 10.91 29.84
N ASP A 88 6.34 9.82 29.39
CA ASP A 88 7.78 9.78 29.16
C ASP A 88 8.11 10.53 27.86
N ALA A 89 8.83 11.66 28.00
CA ALA A 89 9.20 12.51 26.89
C ALA A 89 10.05 11.80 25.81
N ALA A 90 10.85 10.80 26.18
CA ALA A 90 11.66 10.05 25.22
C ALA A 90 10.78 9.19 24.32
N HIS A 91 9.75 8.54 24.87
CA HIS A 91 8.80 7.76 24.09
C HIS A 91 7.97 8.65 23.15
N VAL A 92 7.46 9.78 23.65
CA VAL A 92 6.71 10.74 22.81
C VAL A 92 7.56 11.22 21.64
N ALA A 93 8.84 11.53 21.86
CA ALA A 93 9.74 11.93 20.80
C ALA A 93 10.00 10.80 19.80
N SER A 94 10.20 9.56 20.26
CA SER A 94 10.37 8.40 19.39
C SER A 94 9.14 8.14 18.53
N ASP A 95 7.93 8.28 19.08
CA ASP A 95 6.69 8.12 18.31
C ASP A 95 6.60 9.15 17.19
N LEU A 96 6.85 10.43 17.47
CA LEU A 96 6.86 11.49 16.46
C LEU A 96 7.91 11.25 15.36
N ILE A 97 9.11 10.79 15.72
CA ILE A 97 10.16 10.48 14.75
C ILE A 97 9.78 9.27 13.88
N SER A 98 9.17 8.24 14.47
CA SER A 98 8.76 7.03 13.74
C SER A 98 7.79 7.32 12.59
N GLN A 99 6.98 8.38 12.72
CA GLN A 99 6.11 8.81 11.63
C GLN A 99 6.85 9.68 10.61
N ALA A 100 7.71 10.58 11.08
CA ALA A 100 8.45 11.49 10.22
C ALA A 100 9.41 10.77 9.25
N GLU A 101 9.89 9.57 9.58
CA GLU A 101 10.74 8.78 8.67
C GLU A 101 9.97 8.14 7.50
N HIS A 102 8.65 8.09 7.57
CA HIS A 102 7.85 7.26 6.67
C HIS A 102 7.61 7.89 5.29
N ASP A 103 7.41 9.21 5.22
CA ASP A 103 7.31 9.99 3.97
C ASP A 103 7.61 11.47 4.25
N VAL A 104 8.11 12.21 3.25
CA VAL A 104 8.34 13.66 3.34
C VAL A 104 7.04 14.46 3.51
N VAL A 105 5.89 13.89 3.14
CA VAL A 105 4.57 14.50 3.37
C VAL A 105 3.82 13.88 4.57
N ALA A 106 4.48 13.07 5.39
CA ALA A 106 3.88 12.57 6.64
C ALA A 106 3.63 13.73 7.62
N ALA A 107 2.52 13.65 8.37
CA ALA A 107 2.05 14.70 9.30
C ALA A 107 1.89 14.18 10.73
#